data_AF-A0A8S3A3K4-F1
#
_entry.id   AF-A0A8S3A3K4-F1
#
_cell.length_a   1.000
_cell.length_b   1.000
_cell.length_c   1.000
_cell.angle_alpha   90.00
_cell.angle_beta   90.00
_cell.angle_gamma   90.00
#
_symmetry.space_group_name_H-M   'P 1'
#
loop_
_entity.id
_entity.type
_entity.pdbx_description
1 polymer ?
#
loop_
_entity_poly.entity_id
_entity_poly.type
_entity_poly.pdbx_seq_one_letter_code
_entity_poly.pdbx_strand_id
1 'polypeptide(L)'
;MIADQARRQVQDLLDEKRLKVKEKYDQISAELRQRKESSHFFEQDIEKLRKTLEQVKRDCEHNDTSTTVTVKAQTIDFDHILHITLNAKTNCHQNQLFTGGTLLNEKQHQSKLNEFYGNQNQQWDLIYKSTRDGFAASDFHRECDGK
;
A
#
# COMPACT_ATOMS: atom_id res chain seq x y z
N MET A 1 -39.87 -1.92 -62.08
CA MET A 1 -40.09 -0.62 -61.42
C MET A 1 -40.15 -0.73 -59.89
N ILE A 2 -41.13 -1.41 -59.28
CA ILE A 2 -41.26 -1.47 -57.80
C ILE A 2 -40.06 -2.17 -57.12
N ALA A 3 -39.57 -3.26 -57.69
CA ALA A 3 -38.43 -4.01 -57.14
C ALA A 3 -37.10 -3.21 -57.15
N ASP A 4 -36.91 -2.31 -58.12
CA ASP A 4 -35.71 -1.47 -58.21
C ASP A 4 -35.74 -0.33 -57.20
N GLN A 5 -36.94 0.19 -56.92
CA GLN A 5 -37.16 1.19 -55.87
C GLN A 5 -36.91 0.59 -54.49
N ALA A 6 -37.39 -0.62 -54.22
CA ALA A 6 -37.11 -1.34 -52.97
C ALA A 6 -35.61 -1.63 -52.79
N ARG A 7 -34.90 -2.01 -53.87
CA ARG A 7 -33.44 -2.23 -53.82
C ARG A 7 -32.66 -0.96 -53.48
N ARG A 8 -33.05 0.19 -54.03
CA ARG A 8 -32.42 1.48 -53.70
C ARG A 8 -32.65 1.86 -52.23
N GLN A 9 -33.87 1.73 -51.73
CA GLN A 9 -34.17 2.03 -50.32
C GLN A 9 -33.37 1.16 -49.34
N VAL A 10 -33.20 -0.13 -49.64
CA VAL A 10 -32.37 -1.02 -48.82
C VAL A 10 -30.90 -0.60 -48.87
N GLN A 11 -30.40 -0.20 -50.04
CA GLN A 11 -29.02 0.26 -50.19
C GLN A 11 -28.77 1.56 -49.41
N ASP A 12 -29.67 2.54 -49.51
CA ASP A 12 -29.58 3.80 -48.78
C ASP A 12 -29.60 3.57 -47.26
N LEU A 13 -30.45 2.65 -46.79
CA LEU A 13 -30.49 2.23 -45.39
C LEU A 13 -29.19 1.55 -44.95
N LEU A 14 -28.60 0.71 -45.79
CA LEU A 14 -27.32 0.05 -45.48
C LEU A 14 -26.18 1.06 -45.40
N ASP A 15 -26.16 2.05 -46.29
CA ASP A 15 -25.13 3.08 -46.32
C ASP A 15 -25.28 4.05 -45.14
N GLU A 16 -26.51 4.40 -44.76
CA GLU A 16 -26.80 5.17 -43.54
C GLU A 16 -26.32 4.44 -42.28
N LYS A 17 -26.60 3.12 -42.19
CA LYS A 17 -26.15 2.30 -41.05
C LYS A 17 -24.64 2.20 -41.00
N ARG A 18 -23.97 2.03 -42.15
CA ARG A 18 -22.50 2.01 -42.25
C ARG A 18 -21.88 3.33 -41.82
N LEU A 19 -22.48 4.45 -42.21
CA LEU A 19 -22.01 5.78 -41.81
C LEU A 19 -22.12 5.96 -40.29
N LYS A 20 -23.27 5.63 -39.70
CA LYS A 20 -23.49 5.68 -38.25
C LYS A 20 -22.52 4.79 -37.47
N VAL A 21 -22.19 3.61 -38.00
CA VAL A 21 -21.19 2.72 -37.38
C VAL A 21 -19.79 3.33 -37.45
N LYS A 22 -19.43 3.94 -38.59
CA LYS A 22 -18.15 4.62 -38.77
C LYS A 22 -17.99 5.81 -37.81
N GLU A 23 -19.02 6.65 -37.69
CA GLU A 23 -19.02 7.79 -36.75
C GLU A 23 -18.81 7.34 -35.31
N LYS A 24 -19.49 6.27 -34.88
CA LYS A 24 -19.29 5.69 -33.54
C LYS A 24 -17.88 5.13 -33.35
N TYR A 25 -17.33 4.47 -34.37
CA TYR A 25 -15.97 3.96 -34.33
C TYR A 25 -14.94 5.09 -34.20
N ASP A 26 -15.11 6.17 -34.96
CA ASP A 26 -14.23 7.34 -34.92
C ASP A 26 -14.32 8.05 -33.56
N GLN A 27 -15.53 8.15 -32.99
CA GLN A 27 -15.75 8.70 -31.65
C GLN A 27 -15.05 7.88 -30.56
N ILE A 28 -15.23 6.55 -30.55
CA ILE A 28 -14.55 5.65 -29.60
C ILE A 28 -13.03 5.74 -29.77
N SER A 29 -12.54 5.81 -31.01
CA SER A 29 -11.11 5.93 -31.29
C SER A 29 -10.51 7.23 -30.75
N ALA A 30 -11.25 8.34 -30.82
CA ALA A 30 -10.84 9.62 -30.25
C ALA A 30 -10.82 9.58 -28.71
N GLU A 31 -11.85 9.00 -28.09
CA GLU A 31 -11.91 8.82 -26.63
C GLU A 31 -10.74 7.96 -26.11
N LEU A 32 -10.39 6.89 -26.82
CA LEU A 32 -9.26 6.04 -26.47
C LEU A 32 -7.91 6.77 -26.59
N ARG A 33 -7.75 7.66 -27.59
CA ARG A 33 -6.53 8.49 -27.71
C ARG A 33 -6.40 9.46 -26.56
N GLN A 34 -7.47 10.15 -26.21
CA GLN A 34 -7.48 11.08 -25.07
C GLN A 34 -7.18 10.34 -23.76
N ARG A 35 -7.78 9.16 -23.55
CA ARG A 35 -7.47 8.31 -22.40
C ARG A 35 -6.02 7.85 -22.38
N LYS A 36 -5.44 7.49 -23.53
CA LYS A 36 -4.02 7.12 -23.63
C LYS A 36 -3.09 8.27 -23.22
N GLU A 37 -3.40 9.50 -23.64
CA GLU A 37 -2.65 10.70 -23.23
C GLU A 37 -2.79 10.95 -21.73
N SER A 38 -3.99 10.78 -21.16
CA SER A 38 -4.18 10.83 -19.71
C SER A 38 -3.51 9.68 -18.95
N SER A 39 -3.40 8.49 -19.56
CA SER A 39 -2.68 7.34 -19.01
C SER A 39 -1.17 7.57 -19.04
N HIS A 40 -0.66 8.27 -20.04
CA HIS A 40 0.74 8.68 -20.13
C HIS A 40 1.11 9.70 -19.05
N PHE A 41 0.14 10.50 -18.58
CA PHE A 41 0.30 11.36 -17.40
C PHE A 41 0.47 10.53 -16.12
N PHE A 42 -0.33 9.47 -15.94
CA PHE A 42 -0.14 8.52 -14.82
C PHE A 42 1.20 7.80 -14.88
N GLU A 43 1.64 7.34 -16.05
CA GLU A 43 2.96 6.71 -16.24
C GLU A 43 4.10 7.65 -15.83
N GLN A 44 3.97 8.94 -16.19
CA GLN A 44 4.95 9.96 -15.84
C GLN A 44 5.00 10.22 -14.34
N ASP A 45 3.85 10.23 -13.66
CA ASP A 45 3.79 10.43 -12.21
C ASP A 45 4.26 9.19 -11.44
N ILE A 46 4.01 7.98 -11.95
CA ILE A 46 4.59 6.73 -11.42
C ILE A 46 6.12 6.77 -11.53
N GLU A 47 6.67 7.22 -12.66
CA GLU A 47 8.12 7.34 -12.84
C GLU A 47 8.74 8.42 -11.95
N LYS A 48 8.05 9.55 -11.74
CA LYS A 48 8.47 10.56 -10.76
C LYS A 48 8.50 9.99 -9.34
N LEU A 49 7.43 9.30 -8.93
CA LEU A 49 7.35 8.65 -7.62
C LEU A 49 8.47 7.64 -7.41
N ARG A 50 8.75 6.81 -8.43
CA ARG A 50 9.84 5.85 -8.42
C ARG A 50 11.20 6.55 -8.22
N LYS A 51 11.46 7.65 -8.93
CA LYS A 51 12.69 8.45 -8.75
C LYS A 51 12.80 9.06 -7.36
N THR A 52 11.70 9.57 -6.81
CA THR A 52 11.67 10.11 -5.43
C THR A 52 11.96 9.01 -4.40
N LEU A 53 11.38 7.82 -4.56
CA LEU A 53 11.62 6.69 -3.67
C LEU A 53 13.08 6.25 -3.69
N GLU A 54 13.68 6.18 -4.88
CA GLU A 54 15.12 5.87 -5.03
C GLU A 54 16.02 6.94 -4.40
N GLN A 55 15.63 8.21 -4.45
CA GLN A 55 16.36 9.29 -3.77
C GLN A 55 16.26 9.16 -2.24
N VAL A 56 15.05 8.97 -1.71
CA VAL A 56 14.84 8.78 -0.27
C VAL A 56 15.59 7.55 0.24
N LYS A 57 15.63 6.46 -0.54
CA LYS A 57 16.41 5.27 -0.20
C LYS A 57 17.90 5.58 -0.07
N ARG A 58 18.49 6.31 -1.03
CA ARG A 58 19.90 6.75 -0.96
C ARG A 58 20.18 7.67 0.23
N ASP A 59 19.24 8.55 0.55
CA ASP A 59 19.35 9.47 1.68
C ASP A 59 19.24 8.73 3.03
N CYS A 60 18.41 7.68 3.10
CA CYS A 60 18.31 6.77 4.24
C CYS A 60 19.54 5.87 4.39
N GLU A 61 20.25 5.52 3.31
CA GLU A 61 21.49 4.74 3.36
C GLU A 61 22.68 5.56 3.93
N HIS A 62 22.65 6.90 3.83
CA HIS A 62 23.70 7.78 4.39
C HIS A 62 23.52 8.12 5.88
N ASN A 63 22.33 7.88 6.44
CA ASN A 63 22.05 8.05 7.86
C ASN A 63 21.86 6.67 8.48
N ASP A 64 22.77 6.25 9.34
CA ASP A 64 22.89 4.92 9.98
C ASP A 64 21.68 4.54 10.88
N THR A 65 20.47 4.56 10.33
CA THR A 65 19.20 4.22 10.97
C THR A 65 18.38 3.37 9.99
N SER A 66 18.54 2.06 10.14
CA SER A 66 17.95 1.01 9.31
C SER A 66 16.43 1.16 9.19
N THR A 67 15.96 1.86 8.14
CA THR A 67 14.55 1.94 7.79
C THR A 67 14.29 0.99 6.63
N THR A 68 13.89 -0.25 6.94
CA THR A 68 13.51 -1.24 5.93
C THR A 68 12.12 -0.91 5.39
N VAL A 69 12.05 -0.23 4.25
CA VAL A 69 10.79 -0.03 3.51
C VAL A 69 10.53 -1.26 2.64
N THR A 70 9.61 -2.12 3.06
CA THR A 70 9.18 -3.29 2.27
C THR A 70 8.03 -2.90 1.33
N VAL A 71 8.34 -2.59 0.08
CA VAL A 71 7.34 -2.36 -0.97
C VAL A 71 6.98 -3.69 -1.62
N LYS A 72 5.79 -4.22 -1.32
CA LYS A 72 5.23 -5.38 -2.02
C LYS A 72 4.39 -4.88 -3.20
N ALA A 73 4.93 -4.96 -4.41
CA ALA A 73 4.17 -4.74 -5.63
C ALA A 73 3.46 -6.04 -6.01
N GLN A 74 2.13 -6.02 -6.03
CA GLN A 74 1.30 -7.06 -6.64
C GLN A 74 0.77 -6.54 -7.97
N THR A 75 0.81 -7.38 -9.00
CA THR A 75 0.15 -7.15 -10.28
C THR A 75 -1.34 -6.97 -10.07
N ILE A 76 -1.87 -5.85 -10.53
CA ILE A 76 -3.30 -5.51 -10.48
C ILE A 76 -3.99 -6.29 -11.59
N ASP A 77 -4.83 -7.25 -11.22
CA ASP A 77 -5.81 -7.86 -12.11
C ASP A 77 -6.96 -6.87 -12.34
N PHE A 78 -7.14 -6.44 -13.59
CA PHE A 78 -8.11 -5.41 -13.98
C PHE A 78 -9.55 -5.96 -14.09
N ASP A 79 -9.78 -7.27 -13.99
CA ASP A 79 -11.13 -7.85 -14.05
C ASP A 79 -11.86 -7.82 -12.70
N HIS A 80 -11.14 -7.60 -11.59
CA HIS A 80 -11.69 -7.63 -10.23
C HIS A 80 -11.46 -6.28 -9.53
N ILE A 81 -12.00 -5.22 -10.14
CA ILE A 81 -11.89 -3.85 -9.63
C ILE A 81 -12.66 -3.71 -8.31
N LEU A 82 -11.88 -3.46 -7.25
CA LEU A 82 -12.22 -2.85 -5.96
C LEU A 82 -12.97 -3.66 -4.90
N HIS A 83 -12.26 -3.89 -3.79
CA HIS A 83 -12.76 -3.43 -2.48
C HIS A 83 -11.62 -2.69 -1.76
N ILE A 84 -11.65 -1.36 -1.78
CA ILE A 84 -10.88 -0.57 -0.80
C ILE A 84 -11.72 -0.55 0.47
N THR A 85 -11.53 -1.54 1.33
CA THR A 85 -11.94 -1.42 2.71
C THR A 85 -10.86 -0.61 3.43
N LEU A 86 -11.13 0.67 3.68
CA LEU A 86 -10.35 1.47 4.62
C LEU A 86 -10.61 0.95 6.03
N ASN A 87 -9.96 -0.15 6.39
CA ASN A 87 -9.81 -0.51 7.79
C ASN A 87 -8.68 0.36 8.34
N ALA A 88 -9.01 1.59 8.69
CA ALA A 88 -8.23 2.32 9.68
C ALA A 88 -8.43 1.60 11.02
N LYS A 89 -7.76 0.46 11.21
CA LYS A 89 -7.34 0.09 12.55
C LYS A 89 -6.22 1.06 12.88
N THR A 90 -6.60 2.19 13.46
CA THR A 90 -5.78 2.74 14.52
C THR A 90 -5.76 1.68 15.62
N ASN A 91 -4.94 0.64 15.43
CA ASN A 91 -4.19 0.15 16.57
C ASN A 91 -3.16 1.25 16.85
N CYS A 92 -3.67 2.35 17.41
CA CYS A 92 -2.94 3.16 18.37
C CYS A 92 -2.78 2.35 19.67
N HIS A 93 -2.48 1.06 19.58
CA HIS A 93 -1.51 0.54 20.50
C HIS A 93 -0.24 1.23 20.04
N GLN A 94 0.07 2.33 20.73
CA GLN A 94 1.46 2.75 20.84
C GLN A 94 2.24 1.45 20.96
N ASN A 95 2.96 1.09 19.90
CA ASN A 95 3.85 -0.06 19.91
C ASN A 95 5.02 0.44 20.76
N GLN A 96 4.74 0.60 22.04
CA GLN A 96 5.54 1.29 23.01
C GLN A 96 6.54 0.22 23.42
N LEU A 97 7.53 0.07 22.54
CA LEU A 97 8.64 -0.85 22.66
C LEU A 97 9.19 -0.72 24.08
N PHE A 98 8.92 -1.72 24.91
CA PHE A 98 9.33 -1.77 26.31
C PHE A 98 9.02 -0.46 27.06
N THR A 99 7.74 -0.12 27.24
CA THR A 99 7.31 1.10 27.94
C THR A 99 8.08 1.36 29.24
N GLY A 100 8.83 2.47 29.29
CA GLY A 100 9.62 2.89 30.46
C GLY A 100 11.05 2.33 30.53
N GLY A 101 11.40 1.42 29.61
CA GLY A 101 12.73 0.84 29.47
C GLY A 101 13.72 1.82 28.84
N THR A 102 14.94 1.85 29.38
CA THR A 102 16.07 2.62 28.79
C THR A 102 17.14 1.72 28.17
N LEU A 103 17.14 0.42 28.47
CA LEU A 103 18.13 -0.54 27.99
C LEU A 103 17.65 -1.31 26.76
N LEU A 104 16.39 -1.74 26.77
CA LEU A 104 15.73 -2.37 25.63
C LEU A 104 14.66 -1.40 25.18
N ASN A 105 14.89 -0.65 24.11
CA ASN A 105 13.93 0.29 23.53
C ASN A 105 13.84 0.17 22.00
N GLU A 106 14.79 -0.54 21.39
CA GLU A 106 14.82 -0.79 19.95
C GLU A 106 13.98 -2.00 19.54
N LYS A 107 13.39 -1.92 18.35
CA LYS A 107 12.61 -3.00 17.72
C LYS A 107 13.43 -4.29 17.52
N GLN A 108 14.73 -4.17 17.29
CA GLN A 108 15.61 -5.32 17.12
C GLN A 108 15.69 -6.17 18.40
N HIS A 109 15.67 -5.55 19.57
CA HIS A 109 15.68 -6.26 20.86
C HIS A 109 14.41 -7.09 21.04
N GLN A 110 13.23 -6.51 20.76
CA GLN A 110 11.97 -7.23 20.81
C GLN A 110 11.95 -8.39 19.80
N SER A 111 12.44 -8.18 18.58
CA SER A 111 12.49 -9.24 17.57
C SER A 111 13.33 -10.43 18.02
N LYS A 112 14.53 -10.17 18.56
CA LYS A 112 15.44 -11.23 19.05
C LYS A 112 14.85 -11.99 20.23
N LEU A 113 14.22 -11.28 21.17
CA LEU A 113 13.56 -11.93 22.31
C LEU A 113 12.34 -12.76 21.85
N ASN A 114 11.51 -12.21 20.98
CA ASN A 114 10.34 -12.90 20.44
C ASN A 114 10.72 -14.17 19.67
N GLU A 115 11.83 -14.13 18.92
CA GLU A 115 12.42 -15.30 18.27
C GLU A 115 12.90 -16.32 19.30
N PHE A 116 13.66 -15.89 20.31
CA PHE A 116 14.20 -16.77 21.35
C PHE A 116 13.11 -17.50 22.15
N TYR A 117 12.02 -16.80 22.49
CA TYR A 117 10.89 -17.37 23.24
C TYR A 117 9.82 -18.02 22.34
N GLY A 118 10.02 -18.03 21.01
CA GLY A 118 9.14 -18.71 20.07
C GLY A 118 7.77 -18.04 19.83
N ASN A 119 7.56 -16.81 20.31
CA ASN A 119 6.33 -16.05 20.11
C ASN A 119 6.62 -14.70 19.43
N GLN A 120 6.43 -14.66 18.11
CA GLN A 120 6.70 -13.48 17.26
C GLN A 120 5.88 -12.24 17.64
N ASN A 121 4.70 -12.43 18.25
CA ASN A 121 3.79 -11.34 18.63
C ASN A 121 3.86 -11.01 20.14
N GLN A 122 4.82 -11.57 20.87
CA GLN A 122 5.00 -11.31 22.29
C GLN A 122 5.26 -9.82 22.56
N GLN A 123 4.58 -9.31 23.58
CA GLN A 123 4.80 -7.98 24.14
C GLN A 123 5.54 -8.11 25.47
N TRP A 124 6.37 -7.12 25.78
CA TRP A 124 7.25 -7.12 26.95
C TRP A 124 6.93 -5.93 27.83
N ASP A 125 6.58 -6.22 29.08
CA ASP A 125 6.28 -5.21 30.08
C ASP A 125 7.47 -5.01 31.03
N LEU A 126 7.77 -3.74 31.33
CA LEU A 126 8.80 -3.40 32.31
C LEU A 126 8.25 -3.55 33.73
N ILE A 127 8.50 -4.71 34.34
CA ILE A 127 8.04 -5.00 35.70
C ILE A 127 8.93 -4.40 36.80
N TYR A 128 10.22 -4.17 36.53
CA TYR A 128 11.17 -3.62 37.51
C TYR A 128 12.31 -2.84 36.85
N LYS A 129 12.72 -1.72 37.46
CA LYS A 129 13.88 -0.93 37.07
C LYS A 129 14.53 -0.31 38.30
N SER A 130 15.81 -0.58 38.55
CA SER A 130 16.45 -0.14 39.80
C SER A 130 16.46 1.38 40.00
N THR A 131 16.57 2.16 38.92
CA THR A 131 16.51 3.64 38.99
C THR A 131 15.12 4.19 39.30
N ARG A 132 14.06 3.36 39.19
CA ARG A 132 12.67 3.70 39.47
C ARG A 132 12.22 3.12 40.82
N ASP A 133 12.57 1.86 41.06
CA ASP A 133 11.97 1.04 42.14
C ASP A 133 12.91 0.82 43.33
N GLY A 134 14.19 1.15 43.20
CA GLY A 134 15.22 0.97 44.23
C GLY A 134 16.29 -0.05 43.82
N PHE A 135 17.41 -0.08 44.55
CA PHE A 135 18.53 -0.98 44.26
C PHE A 135 18.62 -2.16 45.24
N ALA A 136 17.75 -2.24 46.25
CA ALA A 136 17.80 -3.32 47.23
C ALA A 136 17.11 -4.58 46.71
N ALA A 137 17.55 -5.75 47.19
CA ALA A 137 16.90 -7.02 46.86
C ALA A 137 15.43 -7.05 47.32
N SER A 138 15.11 -6.41 48.44
CA SER A 138 13.72 -6.28 48.92
C SER A 138 12.83 -5.50 47.95
N ASP A 139 13.40 -4.54 47.21
CA ASP A 139 12.66 -3.77 46.21
C ASP A 139 12.35 -4.64 44.99
N PHE A 140 13.31 -5.46 44.55
CA PHE A 140 13.10 -6.43 43.48
C PHE A 140 12.00 -7.43 43.84
N HIS A 141 12.08 -8.05 45.02
CA HIS A 141 11.07 -9.01 45.47
C HIS A 141 9.69 -8.39 45.61
N ARG A 142 9.60 -7.17 46.17
CA ARG A 142 8.34 -6.43 46.26
C ARG A 142 7.68 -6.22 44.91
N GLU A 143 8.47 -5.94 43.87
CA GLU A 143 7.95 -5.69 42.53
C GLU A 143 7.77 -6.95 41.69
N CYS A 144 8.57 -8.01 41.86
CA CYS A 144 8.56 -9.15 40.94
C CYS A 144 7.86 -10.40 41.49
N ASP A 145 7.77 -10.57 42.81
CA ASP A 145 7.16 -11.78 43.37
C ASP A 145 5.66 -11.84 43.04
N GLY A 146 5.23 -12.93 42.38
CA GLY A 146 3.83 -13.17 42.01
C GLY A 146 3.38 -12.61 40.65
N LYS A 147 4.32 -12.11 39.83
CA LYS A 147 4.09 -11.74 38.43
C LYS A 147 4.49 -12.86 37.45
#